data_AF-A0A9D8IRM4-F1
#
_entry.id   AF-A0A9D8IRM4-F1
#
_cell.length_a   1.000
_cell.length_b   1.000
_cell.length_c   1.000
_cell.angle_alpha   90.00
_cell.angle_beta   90.00
_cell.angle_gamma   90.00
#
_symmetry.space_group_name_H-M   'P 1'
#
loop_
_entity.id
_entity.type
_entity.pdbx_description
1 polymer ?
#
loop_
_entity_poly.entity_id
_entity_poly.type
_entity_poly.pdbx_seq_one_letter_code
_entity_poly.pdbx_strand_id
1 'polypeptide(L)'
;MKGTAKRGTLRASAPRDRASLGSRRRAGVLLHPSSLDGPDPIGDIGPAAHRFLHWLARAGFASWQMLPVGPVGEGNSPYSSR
;
A
#
# COMPACT_ATOMS: atom_id res chain seq x y z
N MET A 1 -9.47 -58.11 4.19
CA MET A 1 -9.81 -56.92 3.37
C MET A 1 -9.46 -55.67 4.18
N LYS A 2 -8.33 -55.00 3.89
CA LYS A 2 -7.84 -53.83 4.63
C LYS A 2 -8.30 -52.55 3.91
N GLY A 3 -9.09 -51.72 4.58
CA GLY A 3 -9.53 -50.41 4.08
C GLY A 3 -8.38 -49.40 4.12
N THR A 4 -7.92 -48.97 2.95
CA THR A 4 -6.90 -47.94 2.77
C THR A 4 -7.55 -46.56 2.80
N ALA A 5 -7.31 -45.80 3.88
CA ALA A 5 -7.65 -44.38 3.97
C ALA A 5 -6.84 -43.57 2.93
N LYS A 6 -7.53 -42.86 2.04
CA LYS A 6 -6.90 -41.85 1.16
C LYS A 6 -6.45 -40.67 2.03
N ARG A 7 -5.14 -40.52 2.17
CA ARG A 7 -4.49 -39.35 2.76
C ARG A 7 -4.77 -38.15 1.83
N GLY A 8 -5.67 -37.27 2.24
CA GLY A 8 -5.84 -35.96 1.61
C GLY A 8 -4.54 -35.18 1.74
N THR A 9 -3.96 -34.81 0.61
CA THR A 9 -2.83 -33.89 0.55
C THR A 9 -3.33 -32.51 0.98
N LEU A 10 -3.21 -32.19 2.27
CA LEU A 10 -3.36 -30.83 2.76
C LEU A 10 -2.25 -30.02 2.10
N ARG A 11 -2.62 -29.15 1.17
CA ARG A 11 -1.73 -28.15 0.57
C ARG A 11 -1.25 -27.29 1.74
N ALA A 12 0.02 -27.41 2.12
CA ALA A 12 0.62 -26.54 3.13
C ALA A 12 0.43 -25.10 2.64
N SER A 13 -0.46 -24.34 3.29
CA SER A 13 -0.54 -22.91 3.08
C SER A 13 0.80 -22.35 3.52
N ALA A 14 1.53 -21.72 2.60
CA ALA A 14 2.76 -21.02 2.93
C ALA A 14 2.51 -20.15 4.18
N PRO A 15 3.43 -20.15 5.16
CA PRO A 15 3.26 -19.30 6.33
C PRO A 15 3.04 -17.88 5.82
N ARG A 16 1.87 -17.29 6.12
CA ARG A 16 1.68 -15.86 5.96
C ARG A 16 2.68 -15.24 6.92
N ASP A 17 3.85 -14.90 6.40
CA ASP A 17 4.88 -14.16 7.09
C ASP A 17 4.26 -12.83 7.52
N ARG A 18 3.61 -12.86 8.69
CA ARG A 18 3.33 -11.67 9.49
C ARG A 18 4.65 -11.30 10.13
N ALA A 19 5.68 -11.03 9.33
CA ALA A 19 6.91 -10.43 9.81
C ALA A 19 6.46 -9.26 10.65
N SER A 20 6.75 -9.33 11.95
CA SER A 20 6.35 -8.28 12.88
C SER A 20 6.76 -6.95 12.24
N LEU A 21 5.82 -6.00 12.17
CA LEU A 21 6.07 -4.71 11.49
C LEU A 21 7.37 -4.03 11.99
N GLY A 22 7.83 -4.41 13.19
CA GLY A 22 9.08 -3.97 13.82
C GLY A 22 10.34 -4.83 13.66
N SER A 23 10.36 -5.98 12.96
CA SER A 23 11.60 -6.78 12.85
C SER A 23 12.64 -6.23 11.86
N ARG A 24 12.21 -5.38 10.91
CA ARG A 24 13.08 -4.81 9.87
C ARG A 24 13.00 -3.28 9.88
N ARG A 25 14.13 -2.62 10.14
CA ARG A 25 14.29 -1.17 9.99
C ARG A 25 13.90 -0.75 8.57
N ARG A 26 13.00 0.21 8.46
CA ARG A 26 12.44 0.74 7.21
C ARG A 26 12.17 2.23 7.39
N ALA A 27 12.16 2.96 6.28
CA ALA A 27 11.72 4.34 6.21
C ALA A 27 10.64 4.47 5.12
N GLY A 28 9.85 5.53 5.20
CA GLY A 28 8.83 5.85 4.21
C GLY A 28 8.56 7.34 4.11
N VAL A 29 7.71 7.71 3.16
CA VAL A 29 7.32 9.09 2.90
C VAL A 29 5.80 9.24 3.08
N LEU A 30 5.39 10.31 3.76
CA LEU A 30 4.00 10.77 3.80
C LEU A 30 3.81 11.84 2.73
N LEU A 31 2.95 11.56 1.75
CA LEU A 31 2.62 12.50 0.68
C LEU A 31 1.21 12.18 0.16
N HIS A 32 0.34 13.17 0.02
CA HIS A 32 -0.96 12.95 -0.62
C HIS A 32 -0.83 12.99 -2.15
N PRO A 33 -1.62 12.20 -2.91
CA PRO A 33 -1.67 12.32 -4.36
C PRO A 33 -2.00 13.73 -4.85
N SER A 34 -2.85 14.46 -4.13
CA SER A 34 -3.19 15.86 -4.48
C SER A 34 -1.99 16.82 -4.44
N SER A 35 -0.89 16.43 -3.79
CA SER A 35 0.36 17.21 -3.71
C SER A 35 1.36 16.82 -4.80
N LEU A 36 1.05 15.83 -5.64
CA LEU A 36 1.86 15.49 -6.79
C LEU A 36 1.69 16.55 -7.88
N ASP A 37 2.79 16.84 -8.55
CA ASP A 37 2.79 17.70 -9.72
C ASP A 37 2.20 16.96 -10.94
N GLY A 38 1.54 17.69 -11.83
CA GLY A 38 0.80 17.12 -12.94
C GLY A 38 0.29 18.17 -13.93
N PRO A 39 -0.27 17.73 -15.06
CA PRO A 39 -0.86 18.65 -16.04
C PRO A 39 -2.13 19.35 -15.52
N ASP A 40 -2.80 18.76 -14.53
CA ASP A 40 -4.02 19.29 -13.93
C ASP A 40 -3.74 20.08 -12.63
N PRO A 41 -4.66 20.95 -12.18
CA PRO A 41 -4.46 21.76 -10.97
C PRO A 41 -4.31 20.98 -9.66
N ILE A 42 -4.71 19.71 -9.63
CA ILE A 42 -4.64 18.82 -8.46
C ILE A 42 -4.04 17.50 -8.92
N GLY A 43 -3.03 17.02 -8.19
CA GLY A 43 -2.38 15.74 -8.50
C GLY A 43 -3.30 14.54 -8.36
N ASP A 44 -2.97 13.47 -9.10
CA ASP A 44 -3.79 12.27 -9.23
C ASP A 44 -2.95 10.98 -9.07
N ILE A 45 -3.59 9.83 -9.30
CA ILE A 45 -2.92 8.52 -9.39
C ILE A 45 -2.54 8.23 -10.85
N GLY A 46 -1.90 9.19 -11.50
CA GLY A 46 -1.45 9.12 -12.89
C GLY A 46 0.07 8.96 -13.04
N PRO A 47 0.65 9.40 -14.17
CA PRO A 47 2.08 9.26 -14.45
C PRO A 47 3.00 9.85 -13.36
N ALA A 48 2.59 10.91 -12.68
CA ALA A 48 3.35 11.51 -11.58
C ALA A 48 3.47 10.58 -10.37
N ALA A 49 2.40 9.87 -10.01
CA ALA A 49 2.42 8.88 -8.94
C ALA A 49 3.37 7.71 -9.26
N HIS A 50 3.39 7.26 -10.52
CA HIS A 50 4.36 6.26 -10.97
C HIS A 50 5.81 6.76 -10.87
N ARG A 51 6.09 7.99 -11.31
CA ARG A 51 7.42 8.61 -11.16
C ARG A 51 7.82 8.73 -9.69
N PHE A 52 6.89 9.12 -8.82
CA PHE A 52 7.12 9.19 -7.38
C PHE A 52 7.46 7.82 -6.79
N LEU A 53 6.71 6.76 -7.14
CA LEU A 53 7.01 5.39 -6.71
C LEU A 53 8.38 4.91 -7.19
N HIS A 54 8.76 5.21 -8.44
CA HIS A 54 10.09 4.90 -8.96
C HIS A 54 11.19 5.63 -8.18
N TRP A 55 10.99 6.91 -7.87
CA TRP A 55 11.91 7.68 -7.03
C TRP A 55 11.99 7.10 -5.62
N LEU A 56 10.84 6.77 -5.00
CA LEU A 56 10.72 6.22 -3.65
C LEU A 56 11.50 4.90 -3.53
N ALA A 57 11.30 4.01 -4.50
CA ALA A 57 12.00 2.73 -4.59
C ALA A 57 13.51 2.92 -4.80
N ARG A 58 13.92 3.81 -5.71
CA ARG A 58 15.34 4.14 -5.94
C ARG A 58 16.02 4.76 -4.73
N ALA A 59 15.29 5.53 -3.93
CA ALA A 59 15.78 6.13 -2.69
C ALA A 59 15.82 5.14 -1.50
N GLY A 60 15.34 3.90 -1.67
CA GLY A 60 15.34 2.87 -0.64
C GLY A 60 14.23 2.99 0.40
N PHE A 61 13.25 3.89 0.18
CA PHE A 61 12.05 3.94 1.00
C PHE A 61 11.15 2.74 0.71
N ALA A 62 10.56 2.18 1.77
CA ALA A 62 9.79 0.93 1.70
C ALA A 62 8.28 1.15 1.86
N SER A 63 7.83 2.37 2.16
CA SER A 63 6.42 2.69 2.31
C SER A 63 6.09 4.10 1.84
N TRP A 64 4.90 4.23 1.25
CA TRP A 64 4.23 5.49 0.97
C TRP A 64 2.97 5.56 1.81
N GLN A 65 2.89 6.54 2.70
CA GLN A 65 1.70 6.83 3.49
C GLN A 65 0.93 7.99 2.85
N MET A 66 -0.40 7.93 2.92
CA MET A 66 -1.31 8.98 2.42
C MET A 66 -2.35 9.33 3.49
N LEU A 67 -3.05 10.44 3.27
CA LEU A 67 -4.29 10.82 3.98
C LEU A 67 -5.49 10.00 3.43
N PRO A 68 -6.68 10.06 4.04
CA PRO A 68 -7.85 9.34 3.51
C PRO A 68 -8.21 9.75 2.07
N VAL A 69 -8.63 8.77 1.27
CA VAL A 69 -8.89 8.91 -0.18
C VAL A 69 -10.38 9.02 -0.55
N GLY A 70 -11.23 9.33 0.44
CA GLY A 70 -12.64 9.60 0.21
C GLY A 70 -12.89 11.00 -0.38
N PRO A 71 -14.15 11.31 -0.72
CA PRO A 71 -14.53 12.68 -1.04
C PRO A 71 -14.14 13.64 0.09
N VAL A 72 -13.54 14.78 -0.26
CA VAL A 72 -13.17 15.79 0.73
C VAL A 72 -14.43 16.46 1.30
N GLY A 73 -14.37 16.82 2.58
CA GLY A 73 -15.43 17.57 3.25
C GLY A 73 -15.12 19.06 3.37
N GLU A 74 -15.72 19.69 4.39
CA GLU A 74 -15.52 21.10 4.73
C GLU A 74 -14.03 21.49 4.74
N GLY A 75 -13.72 22.64 4.13
CA GLY A 75 -12.36 23.16 4.06
C GLY A 75 -11.37 22.31 3.25
N ASN A 76 -11.87 21.44 2.35
CA ASN A 76 -11.08 20.45 1.61
C ASN A 76 -10.37 19.44 2.52
N SER A 77 -10.91 19.20 3.71
CA SER A 77 -10.35 18.25 4.68
C SER A 77 -10.57 16.80 4.21
N PRO A 78 -9.52 15.98 4.09
CA PRO A 78 -9.65 14.55 3.78
C PRO A 78 -10.21 13.74 4.96
N TYR A 79 -10.34 14.34 6.14
CA TYR A 79 -10.89 13.69 7.35
C TYR A 79 -12.37 13.99 7.56
N SER A 80 -13.00 14.75 6.66
CA SER A 80 -14.36 15.25 6.84
C SER A 80 -15.34 14.69 5.79
N SER A 81 -15.05 13.52 5.22
CA SER A 81 -15.97 12.82 4.32
C SER A 81 -17.24 12.41 5.07
N ARG A 82 -18.42 12.85 4.59
CA ARG A 82 -19.73 12.40 5.08
C ARG A 82 -20.28 11.28 4.22
#